data_AF-A0A8E1V0L8-F1
#
_entry.id   AF-A0A8E1V0L8-F1
#
_cell.length_a   1.000
_cell.length_b   1.000
_cell.length_c   1.000
_cell.angle_alpha   90.00
_cell.angle_beta   90.00
_cell.angle_gamma   90.00
#
_symmetry.space_group_name_H-M   'P 1'
#
loop_
_entity.id
_entity.type
_entity.pdbx_description
1 polymer ?
#
loop_
_entity_poly.entity_id
_entity_poly.type
_entity_poly.pdbx_seq_one_letter_code
_entity_poly.pdbx_strand_id
1 'polypeptide(L)' 'MDITLAIIWIILTAAIFVIVIGAFYLIYKNARGETAPFKWRHLFIALAILSLIFTLFGGLLSIISNLSYGTP' A
#
# COMPACT_ATOMS: atom_id res chain seq x y z
N MET A 1 -3.13 3.48 -23.40
CA MET A 1 -2.82 2.44 -22.39
C MET A 1 -3.55 1.16 -22.78
N ASP A 2 -2.83 0.07 -23.03
CA ASP A 2 -3.39 -1.24 -23.40
C ASP A 2 -4.30 -1.77 -22.27
N ILE A 3 -5.47 -2.31 -22.63
CA ILE A 3 -6.48 -2.79 -21.66
C ILE A 3 -5.91 -3.92 -20.79
N THR A 4 -4.98 -4.70 -21.34
CA THR A 4 -4.27 -5.77 -20.65
C THR A 4 -3.43 -5.21 -19.50
N LEU A 5 -2.70 -4.13 -19.75
CA LEU A 5 -1.86 -3.46 -18.75
C LEU A 5 -2.73 -2.85 -17.63
N ALA A 6 -3.87 -2.26 -17.98
CA ALA A 6 -4.81 -1.72 -17.00
C ALA A 6 -5.36 -2.79 -16.05
N ILE A 7 -5.75 -3.95 -16.58
CA ILE A 7 -6.26 -5.08 -15.79
C ILE A 7 -5.19 -5.61 -14.82
N ILE A 8 -3.96 -5.79 -15.30
CA ILE A 8 -2.83 -6.22 -14.44
C ILE A 8 -2.65 -5.26 -13.27
N TRP A 9 -2.67 -3.95 -13.54
CA TRP A 9 -2.50 -2.94 -12.49
C TRP A 9 -3.63 -2.92 -11.47
N ILE A 10 -4.89 -3.09 -11.92
CA ILE A 10 -6.05 -3.14 -11.01
C ILE A 10 -5.92 -4.36 -10.08
N ILE A 11 -5.59 -5.53 -10.62
CA ILE A 11 -5.42 -6.76 -9.83
C ILE A 11 -4.27 -6.60 -8.84
N LEU A 12 -3.14 -6.06 -9.29
CA LEU A 12 -1.97 -5.84 -8.44
C LEU A 12 -2.29 -4.88 -7.29
N THR A 13 -2.99 -3.78 -7.59
CA THR A 13 -3.39 -2.78 -6.59
C THR A 13 -4.37 -3.37 -5.57
N ALA A 14 -5.36 -4.14 -6.03
CA ALA A 14 -6.30 -4.83 -5.16
C ALA A 14 -5.60 -5.85 -4.24
N ALA A 15 -4.66 -6.63 -4.78
CA ALA A 15 -3.88 -7.60 -4.00
C ALA A 15 -3.07 -6.92 -2.89
N ILE A 16 -2.40 -5.80 -3.20
CA ILE A 16 -1.67 -4.99 -2.22
C ILE A 16 -2.62 -4.49 -1.12
N PHE A 17 -3.79 -3.98 -1.49
CA PHE A 17 -4.80 -3.51 -0.53
C PHE A 17 -5.26 -4.63 0.42
N VAL A 18 -5.52 -5.83 -0.10
CA VAL A 18 -5.93 -6.98 0.72
C VAL A 18 -4.84 -7.36 1.73
N ILE A 19 -3.58 -7.42 1.30
CA ILE A 19 -2.43 -7.73 2.17
C ILE A 19 -2.31 -6.68 3.28
N VAL A 20 -2.46 -5.41 2.94
CA VAL A 20 -2.40 -4.29 3.89
C VAL A 20 -3.51 -4.39 4.94
N ILE A 21 -4.75 -4.60 4.50
CA ILE A 21 -5.89 -4.72 5.42
C ILE A 21 -5.72 -5.92 6.35
N GLY A 22 -5.24 -7.05 5.80
CA GLY A 22 -4.91 -8.24 6.57
C GLY A 22 -3.83 -7.98 7.63
N ALA A 23 -2.75 -7.27 7.25
CA ALA A 23 -1.68 -6.89 8.18
C ALA A 23 -2.19 -5.97 9.29
N PHE A 24 -3.00 -4.95 8.95
CA PHE A 24 -3.65 -4.07 9.92
C PHE A 24 -4.53 -4.83 10.90
N TYR A 25 -5.33 -5.76 10.38
CA TYR A 25 -6.20 -6.60 11.21
C TYR A 25 -5.39 -7.47 12.18
N LEU A 26 -4.30 -8.08 11.73
CA LEU A 26 -3.41 -8.88 12.58
C LEU A 26 -2.72 -8.05 13.66
N ILE A 27 -2.23 -6.85 13.30
CA ILE A 27 -1.62 -5.92 14.25
C ILE A 27 -2.66 -5.48 15.29
N TYR A 28 -3.86 -5.10 14.86
CA TYR A 28 -4.96 -4.73 15.75
C TYR A 28 -5.34 -5.88 16.68
N LYS A 29 -5.48 -7.10 16.16
CA LYS A 29 -5.82 -8.31 16.93
C LYS A 29 -4.76 -8.60 18.00
N ASN A 30 -3.48 -8.57 17.63
CA ASN A 30 -2.38 -8.82 18.55
C ASN A 30 -2.22 -7.71 19.59
N ALA A 31 -2.49 -6.47 19.20
CA ALA A 31 -2.38 -5.35 20.08
C ALA A 31 -3.48 -5.33 21.16
N ARG A 32 -4.62 -6.04 21.01
CA ARG A 32 -5.78 -6.00 21.94
C ARG A 32 -5.42 -6.22 23.43
N GLY A 33 -4.35 -6.93 23.75
CA GLY A 33 -3.88 -7.16 25.12
C GLY A 33 -2.97 -6.07 25.70
N GLU A 34 -2.43 -5.16 24.89
CA GLU A 34 -1.43 -4.18 25.34
C GLU A 34 -2.06 -2.90 25.93
N THR A 35 -1.32 -2.24 26.82
CA THR A 35 -1.70 -0.95 27.41
C THR A 35 -1.63 0.17 26.37
N ALA A 36 -2.38 1.23 26.64
CA ALA A 36 -2.72 2.30 25.70
C ALA A 36 -1.57 3.24 25.22
N PRO A 37 -0.26 3.04 25.49
CA PRO A 37 0.75 3.68 24.64
C PRO A 37 1.29 2.75 23.53
N PHE A 38 1.37 1.44 23.78
CA PHE A 38 1.99 0.51 22.84
C PHE A 38 1.06 0.12 21.69
N LYS A 39 -0.25 -0.04 21.96
CA LYS A 39 -1.29 -0.26 20.93
C LYS A 39 -1.24 0.76 19.80
N TRP A 40 -1.22 2.04 20.16
CA TRP A 40 -1.26 3.12 19.18
C TRP A 40 0.07 3.27 18.45
N ARG A 41 1.19 3.03 19.12
CA ARG A 41 2.52 3.04 18.47
C ARG A 41 2.57 2.04 17.32
N HIS A 42 2.11 0.82 17.51
CA HIS A 42 2.08 -0.20 16.44
C HIS A 42 1.14 0.20 15.30
N LEU A 43 -0.03 0.78 15.62
CA LEU A 43 -0.97 1.29 14.62
C LEU A 43 -0.36 2.43 13.79
N PHE A 44 0.29 3.41 14.43
CA PHE A 44 0.94 4.54 13.76
C PHE A 44 2.12 4.10 12.90
N ILE A 45 2.93 3.15 13.37
CA ILE A 45 4.03 2.57 12.58
C ILE A 45 3.47 1.84 11.35
N ALA A 46 2.41 1.05 11.52
CA ALA A 46 1.76 0.37 10.40
C ALA A 46 1.20 1.37 9.37
N LEU A 47 0.57 2.46 9.84
CA LEU A 47 0.06 3.52 8.96
C LEU A 47 1.19 4.26 8.24
N ALA A 48 2.30 4.55 8.93
CA ALA A 48 3.44 5.23 8.34
C ALA A 48 4.10 4.37 7.25
N ILE A 49 4.32 3.08 7.52
CA ILE A 49 4.85 2.13 6.53
C ILE A 49 3.89 2.03 5.35
N LEU A 50 2.58 1.94 5.60
CA LEU A 50 1.59 1.88 4.54
C LEU A 50 1.60 3.13 3.66
N SER A 51 1.60 4.31 4.27
CA SER A 51 1.65 5.60 3.56
C SER A 51 2.92 5.73 2.72
N LEU A 52 4.06 5.28 3.26
CA LEU A 52 5.33 5.29 2.54
C LEU A 52 5.28 4.35 1.32
N ILE A 53 4.79 3.12 1.48
CA ILE A 53 4.63 2.18 0.36
C ILE A 53 3.70 2.77 -0.70
N PHE A 54 2.55 3.33 -0.31
CA PHE A 54 1.60 3.93 -1.25
C PHE A 54 2.21 5.09 -2.04
N THR A 55 2.95 5.96 -1.36
CA THR A 55 3.60 7.13 -1.97
C THR A 55 4.70 6.68 -2.93
N LEU A 56 5.52 5.70 -2.56
CA LEU A 56 6.57 5.16 -3.42
C LEU A 56 5.98 4.43 -4.63
N PHE A 57 4.93 3.64 -4.44
CA PHE A 57 4.28 2.90 -5.52
C PHE A 57 3.58 3.84 -6.50
N GLY A 58 2.83 4.83 -6.00
CA GLY A 58 2.20 5.87 -6.81
C GLY A 58 3.22 6.74 -7.55
N GLY A 59 4.33 7.11 -6.89
CA GLY A 59 5.43 7.83 -7.51
C GLY A 59 6.11 7.03 -8.62
N LEU A 60 6.41 5.75 -8.37
CA LEU A 60 6.98 4.84 -9.37
C LEU A 60 6.05 4.69 -10.59
N LEU A 61 4.76 4.53 -10.36
CA LEU A 61 3.75 4.48 -11.42
C LEU A 61 3.74 5.75 -12.26
N SER A 62 3.79 6.93 -11.62
CA SER A 62 3.86 8.21 -12.31
C SER A 62 5.13 8.33 -13.16
N ILE A 63 6.27 7.86 -12.66
CA ILE A 63 7.53 7.88 -13.40
C ILE A 63 7.44 6.97 -14.62
N ILE A 64 6.99 5.72 -14.45
CA ILE A 64 6.84 4.75 -15.54
C ILE A 64 5.87 5.25 -16.60
N SER A 65 4.73 5.82 -16.20
CA SER A 65 3.75 6.35 -17.16
C SER A 65 4.33 7.53 -17.96
N ASN A 66 5.00 8.48 -17.30
CA ASN A 66 5.62 9.61 -17.99
C ASN A 66 6.78 9.19 -18.90
N LEU A 67 7.59 8.20 -18.51
CA LEU A 67 8.62 7.62 -19.39
C LEU A 67 8.01 6.94 -20.62
N SER A 68 6.89 6.23 -20.44
CA SER A 68 6.23 5.51 -21.53
C SER A 68 5.45 6.41 -22.48
N TYR A 69 5.01 7.59 -22.03
CA TYR A 69 4.33 8.60 -22.87
C TYR A 69 5.29 9.68 -23.42
N GLY A 70 6.52 9.79 -22.88
CA GLY A 70 7.51 10.81 -23.25
C GLY A 70 8.48 10.41 -24.36
N THR A 71 8.52 9.14 -24.76
CA THR A 71 9.26 8.68 -25.94
C THR A 71 8.30 8.57 -27.13
N PRO A 72 8.52 9.31 -28.23
CA PRO A 72 7.79 9.06 -29.48
C PRO A 72 8.08 7.67 -30.04
#